data_AF-A0A956HZW7-F1
#
_entry.id   AF-A0A956HZW7-F1
#
_cell.length_a   1.000
_cell.length_b   1.000
_cell.length_c   1.000
_cell.angle_alpha   90.00
_cell.angle_beta   90.00
_cell.angle_gamma   90.00
#
_symmetry.space_group_name_H-M   'P 1'
#
loop_
_entity.id
_entity.type
_entity.pdbx_description
1 polymer ?
#
loop_
_entity_poly.entity_id
_entity_poly.type
_entity_poly.pdbx_seq_one_letter_code
_entity_poly.pdbx_strand_id
1 'polypeptide(L)'
;MSRWEDPRRVLERHGRAPKKSFSQNFLVSRTHAERIAAFAARAKLPVLELGPGVGTLTALLLDAGARVHAVERDRDMLDVLAQEFQNEPSLSVVEGDAVTFDIGAWAKEMGGKVVVTGNLPYAVT
;
A
#
# COMPACT_ATOMS: atom_id res chain seq x y z
N MET A 1 -8.34 17.58 2.48
CA MET A 1 -9.16 16.74 1.57
C MET A 1 -8.50 15.38 1.50
N SER A 2 -9.27 14.29 1.55
CA SER A 2 -8.70 12.94 1.54
C SER A 2 -8.06 12.62 0.19
N ARG A 3 -6.92 11.93 0.19
CA ARG A 3 -6.22 11.47 -1.02
C ARG A 3 -6.85 10.19 -1.62
N TRP A 4 -7.87 9.63 -0.97
CA TRP A 4 -8.51 8.39 -1.43
C TRP A 4 -9.29 8.59 -2.72
N GLU A 5 -9.08 7.67 -3.67
CA GLU A 5 -9.89 7.55 -4.88
C GLU A 5 -10.25 6.08 -5.15
N ASP A 6 -11.37 5.86 -5.84
CA ASP A 6 -11.78 4.54 -6.28
C ASP A 6 -10.71 3.93 -7.21
N PRO A 7 -10.20 2.72 -6.91
CA PRO A 7 -9.12 2.12 -7.68
C PRO A 7 -9.44 1.95 -9.17
N ARG A 8 -10.73 1.81 -9.52
CA ARG A 8 -11.15 1.70 -10.93
C ARG A 8 -10.85 2.99 -11.71
N ARG A 9 -11.06 4.15 -11.09
CA ARG A 9 -10.80 5.45 -11.71
C ARG A 9 -9.31 5.73 -11.83
N VAL A 10 -8.51 5.30 -10.85
CA VAL A 10 -7.04 5.39 -10.91
C VAL A 10 -6.52 4.51 -12.05
N LEU A 11 -6.95 3.23 -12.11
CA LEU A 11 -6.57 2.32 -13.19
C LEU A 11 -6.93 2.89 -14.58
N GLU A 12 -8.14 3.41 -14.75
CA GLU A 12 -8.60 4.02 -16.00
C GLU A 12 -7.72 5.20 -16.42
N ARG A 13 -7.43 6.13 -15.50
CA ARG A 13 -6.58 7.30 -15.77
C ARG A 13 -5.16 6.92 -16.19
N HIS A 14 -4.64 5.82 -15.66
CA HIS A 14 -3.30 5.31 -15.99
C HIS A 14 -3.30 4.31 -17.15
N GLY A 15 -4.45 4.06 -17.80
CA GLY A 15 -4.56 3.08 -18.88
C GLY A 15 -4.18 1.66 -18.45
N ARG A 16 -4.42 1.31 -17.17
CA ARG A 16 -4.09 0.00 -16.58
C ARG A 16 -5.36 -0.82 -16.36
N ALA A 17 -5.17 -2.14 -16.24
CA ALA A 17 -6.24 -3.08 -15.91
C ALA A 17 -5.73 -4.14 -14.91
N PRO A 18 -6.60 -4.71 -14.06
CA PRO A 18 -6.21 -5.77 -13.13
C PRO A 18 -5.61 -6.98 -13.84
N LYS A 19 -4.46 -7.46 -13.36
CA LYS A 19 -3.77 -8.64 -13.90
C LYS A 19 -4.19 -9.91 -13.16
N LYS A 20 -4.81 -10.84 -13.89
CA LYS A 20 -5.17 -12.16 -13.35
C LYS A 20 -3.96 -12.97 -12.87
N SER A 21 -2.81 -12.86 -13.56
CA SER A 21 -1.57 -13.54 -13.19
C SER A 21 -0.97 -13.08 -11.86
N PHE A 22 -1.33 -11.88 -11.40
CA PHE A 22 -0.96 -11.36 -10.08
C PHE A 22 -2.10 -11.54 -9.05
N SER A 23 -3.20 -12.21 -9.43
CA SER A 23 -4.39 -12.38 -8.59
C SER A 23 -4.89 -11.08 -7.96
N GLN A 24 -4.75 -9.96 -8.69
CA GLN A 24 -5.05 -8.62 -8.19
C GLN A 24 -6.55 -8.47 -7.90
N ASN A 25 -6.85 -8.09 -6.66
CA ASN A 25 -8.17 -7.67 -6.20
C ASN A 25 -7.99 -6.33 -5.48
N PHE A 26 -8.63 -5.27 -5.98
CA PHE A 26 -8.48 -3.93 -5.42
C PHE A 26 -9.56 -3.63 -4.38
N LEU A 27 -9.17 -3.01 -3.27
CA LEU A 27 -10.07 -2.65 -2.18
C LEU A 27 -10.94 -1.44 -2.57
N VAL A 28 -12.13 -1.69 -3.11
CA VAL A 28 -13.08 -0.63 -3.52
C VAL A 28 -13.86 -0.02 -2.34
N SER A 29 -13.95 -0.72 -1.22
CA SER A 29 -14.74 -0.26 -0.08
C SER A 29 -13.95 0.74 0.77
N ARG A 30 -14.23 2.02 0.56
CA ARG A 30 -13.65 3.12 1.33
C ARG A 30 -13.78 2.93 2.84
N THR A 31 -14.97 2.56 3.34
CA THR A 31 -15.21 2.41 4.78
C THR A 31 -14.35 1.31 5.40
N HIS A 32 -14.13 0.19 4.70
CA HIS A 32 -13.22 -0.85 5.20
C HIS A 32 -11.77 -0.38 5.17
N ALA A 33 -11.35 0.30 4.10
CA ALA A 33 -10.02 0.86 3.97
C ALA A 33 -9.72 1.91 5.07
N GLU A 34 -10.68 2.79 5.37
CA GLU A 34 -10.58 3.79 6.44
C GLU A 34 -10.42 3.12 7.81
N ARG A 35 -11.16 2.04 8.07
CA ARG A 35 -11.03 1.27 9.33
C ARG A 35 -9.66 0.60 9.46
N ILE A 36 -9.16 0.00 8.38
CA ILE A 36 -7.82 -0.61 8.36
C ILE A 36 -6.77 0.46 8.63
N ALA A 37 -6.82 1.58 7.91
CA ALA A 37 -5.88 2.67 8.05
C ALA A 37 -5.89 3.28 9.46
N ALA A 38 -7.06 3.54 10.03
CA ALA A 38 -7.21 4.05 11.38
C ALA A 38 -6.63 3.09 12.43
N PHE A 39 -6.84 1.78 12.25
CA PHE A 39 -6.30 0.77 13.15
C PHE A 39 -4.77 0.69 13.06
N ALA A 40 -4.23 0.67 11.84
CA ALA A 40 -2.79 0.63 11.59
C ALA A 40 -2.06 1.87 12.15
N ALA A 41 -2.61 3.06 11.90
CA ALA A 41 -2.01 4.32 12.36
C ALA A 41 -2.06 4.50 13.89
N ARG A 42 -2.97 3.81 14.60
CA ARG A 42 -3.15 3.95 16.06
C ARG A 42 -1.88 3.66 16.85
N ALA A 43 -1.04 2.76 16.35
CA ALA A 43 0.20 2.39 17.03
C ALA A 43 1.26 3.51 17.01
N LYS A 44 1.13 4.51 16.10
CA LYS A 44 2.16 5.54 15.85
C LYS A 44 3.55 4.94 15.59
N LEU A 45 3.57 3.80 14.90
CA LEU A 45 4.77 3.09 14.46
C LEU A 45 4.91 3.20 12.94
N PRO A 46 6.09 2.93 12.38
CA PRO A 46 6.26 2.73 10.94
C PRO A 46 5.31 1.65 10.43
N VAL A 47 4.66 1.92 9.30
CA VAL A 47 3.72 1.00 8.66
C VAL A 47 4.36 0.42 7.40
N LEU A 48 4.39 -0.91 7.30
CA LEU A 48 4.69 -1.64 6.07
C LEU A 48 3.37 -2.02 5.38
N GLU A 49 3.19 -1.59 4.15
CA GLU A 49 2.09 -2.01 3.29
C GLU A 49 2.61 -2.98 2.22
N LEU A 50 2.16 -4.23 2.29
CA LEU A 50 2.50 -5.26 1.31
C LEU A 50 1.42 -5.27 0.22
N GLY A 51 1.81 -5.12 -1.04
CA GLY A 51 0.90 -5.08 -2.19
C GLY A 51 -0.06 -3.88 -2.17
N PRO A 52 0.46 -2.63 -2.20
CA PRO A 52 -0.37 -1.41 -2.23
C PRO A 52 -1.27 -1.31 -3.48
N GLY A 53 -0.93 -1.97 -4.59
CA GLY A 53 -1.63 -1.83 -5.86
C GLY A 53 -1.62 -0.38 -6.33
N VAL A 54 -2.81 0.18 -6.60
CA VAL A 54 -2.93 1.59 -6.99
C VAL A 54 -2.89 2.59 -5.81
N GLY A 55 -2.62 2.11 -4.60
CA GLY A 55 -2.42 2.95 -3.42
C GLY A 55 -3.71 3.38 -2.71
N THR A 56 -4.81 2.67 -2.91
CA THR A 56 -6.10 3.01 -2.27
C THR A 56 -6.02 2.97 -0.74
N LEU A 57 -5.35 1.97 -0.16
CA LEU A 57 -5.12 1.91 1.28
C LEU A 57 -3.97 2.85 1.69
N THR A 58 -2.89 2.91 0.90
CA THR A 58 -1.77 3.86 1.08
C THR A 58 -2.25 5.29 1.31
N ALA A 59 -3.16 5.80 0.48
CA ALA A 59 -3.72 7.15 0.61
C ALA A 59 -4.35 7.41 1.98
N LEU A 60 -5.09 6.43 2.51
CA LEU A 60 -5.78 6.55 3.78
C LEU A 60 -4.83 6.36 4.97
N LEU A 61 -3.80 5.53 4.84
CA LEU A 61 -2.73 5.41 5.83
C LEU A 61 -2.01 6.75 6.00
N LEU A 62 -1.68 7.40 4.88
CA LEU A 62 -1.06 8.72 4.86
C LEU A 62 -2.00 9.81 5.38
N ASP A 63 -3.30 9.77 5.05
CA ASP A 63 -4.32 10.68 5.61
C ASP A 63 -4.46 10.51 7.14
N ALA A 64 -4.26 9.30 7.65
CA ALA A 64 -4.24 8.99 9.07
C ALA A 64 -2.92 9.38 9.77
N GLY A 65 -1.96 9.96 9.03
CA GLY A 65 -0.67 10.43 9.56
C GLY A 65 0.37 9.33 9.75
N ALA A 66 0.20 8.16 9.12
CA ALA A 66 1.20 7.11 9.15
C ALA A 66 2.40 7.46 8.23
N ARG A 67 3.59 7.01 8.63
CA ARG A 67 4.75 6.91 7.73
C ARG A 67 4.74 5.51 7.11
N VAL A 68 4.57 5.43 5.80
CA VAL A 68 4.29 4.19 5.07
C VAL A 68 5.50 3.78 4.25
N HIS A 69 5.90 2.52 4.37
CA HIS A 69 6.80 1.83 3.47
C HIS A 69 5.97 0.81 2.70
N ALA A 70 5.97 0.87 1.37
CA ALA A 70 5.18 -0.02 0.54
C ALA A 70 6.07 -0.93 -0.30
N VAL A 71 5.70 -2.21 -0.39
CA VAL A 71 6.39 -3.22 -1.19
C VAL A 71 5.45 -3.70 -2.28
N GLU A 72 5.80 -3.45 -3.54
CA GLU A 72 5.00 -3.83 -4.71
C GLU A 72 5.84 -4.57 -5.73
N ARG A 73 5.29 -5.65 -6.29
CA ARG A 73 5.97 -6.49 -7.29
C ARG A 73 5.57 -6.12 -8.71
N ASP A 74 4.37 -5.59 -8.90
CA ASP A 74 3.89 -5.20 -10.22
C ASP A 74 4.44 -3.82 -10.62
N ARG A 75 5.35 -3.81 -11.61
CA ARG A 75 5.95 -2.59 -12.16
C ARG A 75 4.92 -1.58 -12.68
N ASP A 76 3.79 -2.05 -13.21
CA ASP A 76 2.75 -1.13 -13.65
C ASP A 76 2.12 -0.39 -12.47
N MET A 77 2.02 -1.03 -11.30
CA MET A 77 1.52 -0.42 -10.07
C MET A 77 2.56 0.49 -9.44
N LEU A 78 3.86 0.15 -9.53
CA LEU A 78 4.94 1.05 -9.12
C LEU A 78 4.88 2.38 -9.90
N ASP A 79 4.66 2.33 -11.22
CA ASP A 79 4.49 3.52 -12.05
C ASP A 79 3.28 4.36 -11.64
N VAL A 80 2.16 3.69 -11.28
CA VAL A 80 0.95 4.36 -10.78
C VAL A 80 1.25 5.05 -9.45
N LEU A 81 1.87 4.35 -8.49
CA LEU A 81 2.18 4.90 -7.18
C LEU A 81 3.13 6.09 -7.26
N ALA A 82 4.15 6.02 -8.13
CA ALA A 82 5.10 7.11 -8.34
C ALA A 82 4.42 8.39 -8.84
N GLN A 83 3.41 8.25 -9.71
CA GLN A 83 2.65 9.38 -10.25
C GLN A 83 1.61 9.92 -9.27
N GLU A 84 0.86 9.04 -8.59
CA GLU A 84 -0.22 9.42 -7.68
C GLU A 84 0.29 10.03 -6.36
N PHE A 85 1.47 9.60 -5.89
CA PHE A 85 2.06 10.04 -4.63
C PHE A 85 3.36 10.83 -4.83
N GLN A 86 3.49 11.48 -5.99
CA GLN A 86 4.66 12.29 -6.29
C GLN A 86 4.86 13.36 -5.21
N ASN A 87 6.07 13.41 -4.64
CA ASN A 87 6.44 14.31 -3.55
C ASN A 87 5.77 14.04 -2.18
N GLU A 88 5.23 12.85 -1.92
CA GLU A 88 4.76 12.49 -0.57
C GLU A 88 5.93 12.05 0.32
N PRO A 89 6.41 12.90 1.27
CA PRO A 89 7.59 12.60 2.07
C PRO A 89 7.36 11.48 3.09
N SER A 90 6.10 11.14 3.38
CA SER A 90 5.74 10.10 4.34
C SER A 90 5.56 8.73 3.69
N LEU A 91 5.81 8.60 2.38
CA LEU A 91 5.73 7.36 1.63
C LEU A 91 7.09 7.01 1.02
N SER A 92 7.51 5.75 1.20
CA SER A 92 8.56 5.14 0.40
C SER A 92 8.04 3.88 -0.27
N VAL A 93 8.28 3.71 -1.57
CA VAL A 93 7.85 2.53 -2.32
C VAL A 93 9.07 1.80 -2.85
N VAL A 94 9.12 0.48 -2.69
CA VAL A 94 10.20 -0.38 -3.21
C VAL A 94 9.63 -1.51 -4.07
N GLU A 95 10.34 -1.83 -5.16
CA GLU A 95 10.05 -3.03 -5.94
C GLU A 95 10.43 -4.27 -5.12
N GLY A 96 9.48 -5.16 -4.86
CA GLY A 96 9.73 -6.37 -4.09
C GLY A 96 8.55 -7.31 -4.01
N ASP A 97 8.82 -8.57 -3.66
CA ASP A 97 7.80 -9.59 -3.47
C ASP A 97 7.50 -9.76 -1.97
N ALA A 98 6.23 -9.58 -1.61
CA ALA A 98 5.75 -9.72 -0.23
C ALA A 98 6.07 -11.08 0.40
N VAL A 99 6.17 -12.16 -0.40
CA VAL A 99 6.50 -13.51 0.08
C VAL A 99 7.96 -13.62 0.53
N THR A 100 8.85 -12.88 -0.12
CA THR A 100 10.30 -12.97 0.12
C THR A 100 10.87 -11.79 0.89
N PHE A 101 10.08 -10.75 1.11
CA PHE A 101 10.50 -9.55 1.83
C PHE A 101 10.79 -9.88 3.31
N ASP A 102 12.01 -9.60 3.77
CA ASP A 102 12.41 -9.85 5.16
C ASP A 102 11.86 -8.73 6.08
N ILE A 103 10.62 -8.93 6.53
CA ILE A 103 9.94 -8.05 7.49
C ILE A 103 10.75 -7.93 8.79
N GLY A 104 11.43 -8.98 9.22
CA GLY A 104 12.19 -8.99 10.47
C GLY A 104 13.44 -8.12 10.40
N ALA A 105 14.18 -8.19 9.29
CA ALA A 105 15.31 -7.30 9.02
C ALA A 105 14.84 -5.83 8.92
N TRP A 106 13.80 -5.56 8.12
CA TRP A 106 13.24 -4.22 7.98
C TRP A 106 12.74 -3.65 9.31
N ALA A 107 12.05 -4.47 10.11
CA ALA A 107 11.55 -4.05 11.43
C ALA A 107 12.71 -3.66 12.37
N LYS A 108 13.85 -4.35 12.33
CA LYS A 108 15.05 -3.98 13.10
C LYS A 108 15.60 -2.63 12.65
N GLU A 109 15.67 -2.36 11.36
CA GLU A 109 16.09 -1.06 10.82
C GLU A 109 15.17 0.08 11.29
N MET A 110 13.87 -0.22 11.47
CA MET A 110 12.86 0.70 11.98
C MET A 110 12.82 0.85 13.51
N GLY A 111 13.77 0.26 14.25
CA GLY A 111 13.82 0.34 15.72
C GLY A 111 13.00 -0.74 16.44
N GLY A 112 12.66 -1.81 15.73
CA GLY A 112 12.05 -3.03 16.27
C GLY A 112 10.55 -3.16 15.99
N LYS A 113 9.71 -2.36 16.64
CA LYS A 113 8.25 -2.51 16.52
C LYS A 113 7.70 -1.77 15.31
N VAL A 114 6.94 -2.48 14.50
CA VAL A 114 6.31 -1.97 13.28
C VAL A 114 4.87 -2.47 13.16
N VAL A 115 4.09 -1.87 12.28
CA VAL A 115 2.78 -2.37 11.86
C VAL A 115 2.90 -2.90 10.44
N VAL A 116 2.36 -4.09 10.18
CA VAL A 116 2.27 -4.65 8.83
C VAL A 116 0.81 -4.67 8.41
N THR A 117 0.53 -4.24 7.19
CA THR A 117 -0.80 -4.23 6.58
C THR A 117 -0.69 -4.53 5.09
N GLY A 118 -1.83 -4.77 4.44
CA GLY A 118 -1.90 -5.09 3.03
C GLY A 118 -3.23 -5.74 2.68
N ASN A 119 -3.68 -5.58 1.44
CA ASN A 119 -4.80 -6.30 0.88
C ASN A 119 -4.28 -7.42 -0.02
N LEU A 120 -3.63 -8.41 0.61
CA LEU A 120 -2.90 -9.45 -0.10
C LEU A 120 -3.83 -10.48 -0.75
N PRO A 121 -3.49 -10.96 -1.97
CA PRO A 121 -4.22 -12.07 -2.59
C PRO A 121 -4.14 -13.33 -1.72
N TYR A 122 -5.23 -14.10 -1.65
CA TYR A 122 -5.29 -15.37 -0.90
C TYR A 122 -4.18 -16.38 -1.22
N ALA A 123 -3.55 -16.30 -2.39
CA ALA A 123 -2.49 -17.21 -2.81
C ALA A 123 -1.17 -17.02 -2.05
N VAL A 124 -1.00 -15.90 -1.34
CA VAL A 124 0.25 -15.53 -0.65
C VAL A 124 0.01 -15.15 0.82
N THR A 125 -1.19 -15.40 1.35
CA THR A 125 -1.58 -15.21 2.75
C THR A 125 -1.56 -16.55 3.48
#